data_AF-A0A353PWT7-F1
#
_entry.id   AF-A0A353PWT7-F1
#
_cell.length_a   1.000
_cell.length_b   1.000
_cell.length_c   1.000
_cell.angle_alpha   90.00
_cell.angle_beta   90.00
_cell.angle_gamma   90.00
#
_symmetry.space_group_name_H-M   'P 1'
#
loop_
_entity.id
_entity.type
_entity.pdbx_description
1 polymer ?
#
loop_
_entity_poly.entity_id
_entity_poly.type
_entity_poly.pdbx_seq_one_letter_code
_entity_poly.pdbx_strand_id
1 'polypeptide(L)' 'MPKAMNYTKGSIIYFSGDKDDRIFILQKGSVILTSIDIETNVPLTEHIRH' A
#
# COMPACT_ATOMS: atom_id res chain seq x y z
N MET A 1 -19.28 -3.50 -3.32
CA MET A 1 -18.98 -4.95 -3.29
C MET A 1 -17.48 -5.17 -3.34
N PRO A 2 -16.94 -6.18 -2.64
CA PRO A 2 -15.53 -6.58 -2.79
C PRO A 2 -15.24 -6.99 -4.23
N LYS A 3 -14.09 -6.57 -4.75
CA LYS A 3 -13.64 -6.92 -6.10
C LYS A 3 -12.19 -7.37 -6.04
N ALA A 4 -11.92 -8.57 -6.53
CA ALA A 4 -10.55 -9.05 -6.69
C ALA A 4 -9.85 -8.24 -7.79
N MET A 5 -8.63 -7.79 -7.49
CA MET A 5 -7.79 -7.04 -8.41
C MET A 5 -6.38 -7.63 -8.42
N ASN A 6 -5.77 -7.65 -9.60
CA ASN A 6 -4.39 -8.10 -9.78
C ASN A 6 -3.52 -6.89 -10.11
N TYR A 7 -2.33 -6.87 -9.52
CA TYR A 7 -1.30 -5.87 -9.78
C TYR A 7 -0.02 -6.58 -10.20
N THR A 8 0.72 -5.97 -11.12
CA THR A 8 2.02 -6.48 -11.57
C THR A 8 3.16 -5.79 -10.84
N LYS A 9 4.38 -6.35 -10.93
CA LYS A 9 5.57 -5.75 -10.33
C LYS A 9 5.72 -4.28 -10.77
N GLY A 10 5.86 -3.38 -9.80
CA GLY A 10 6.00 -1.94 -10.05
C GLY A 10 4.67 -1.18 -10.18
N SER A 11 3.52 -1.86 -10.10
CA SER A 11 2.23 -1.17 -9.97
C SER A 11 2.17 -0.39 -8.66
N ILE A 12 1.69 0.86 -8.73
CA ILE A 12 1.41 1.69 -7.56
C ILE A 12 -0.09 1.56 -7.27
N ILE A 13 -0.44 1.06 -6.09
CA ILE A 13 -1.83 0.77 -5.71
C ILE A 13 -2.56 2.06 -5.31
N TYR A 14 -1.89 2.92 -4.55
CA TYR A 14 -2.39 4.22 -4.10
C TYR A 14 -1.20 5.18 -3.88
N PHE A 15 -1.46 6.49 -3.92
CA PHE A 15 -0.50 7.50 -3.46
C PHE A 15 -0.94 8.12 -2.13
N SER A 16 0.02 8.51 -1.30
CA SER A 16 -0.25 9.28 -0.08
C SER A 16 -0.95 10.60 -0.44
N GLY A 17 -2.12 10.84 0.18
CA GLY A 17 -2.92 12.04 -0.07
C GLY A 17 -4.01 11.90 -1.14
N ASP A 18 -4.08 10.75 -1.83
CA ASP A 18 -5.20 10.46 -2.72
C ASP A 18 -6.52 10.46 -1.93
N LYS A 19 -7.55 11.14 -2.46
CA LYS A 19 -8.92 11.06 -1.93
C LYS A 19 -9.54 9.78 -2.44
N ASP A 20 -9.44 8.73 -1.64
CA ASP A 20 -9.95 7.41 -1.95
C ASP A 20 -10.44 6.72 -0.67
N ASP A 21 -11.66 6.20 -0.71
CA ASP A 21 -12.31 5.53 0.43
C ASP A 21 -12.19 4.00 0.34
N ARG A 22 -11.39 3.47 -0.59
CA ARG A 22 -11.20 2.03 -0.79
C ARG A 22 -10.33 1.40 0.30
N ILE A 23 -10.77 0.23 0.77
CA ILE A 23 -9.98 -0.66 1.64
C ILE A 23 -9.40 -1.78 0.77
N PHE A 24 -8.10 -2.04 0.93
CA PHE A 24 -7.39 -3.11 0.22
C PHE A 24 -6.98 -4.22 1.19
N ILE A 25 -7.13 -5.47 0.76
CA ILE A 25 -6.68 -6.66 1.51
C ILE A 25 -5.70 -7.42 0.62
N LEU A 26 -4.46 -7.60 1.09
CA LEU A 26 -3.46 -8.39 0.39
C LEU A 26 -3.81 -9.88 0.51
N GLN A 27 -4.27 -10.48 -0.60
CA GLN A 27 -4.64 -11.90 -0.65
C GLN A 27 -3.47 -12.83 -1.00
N LYS A 28 -2.44 -12.33 -1.71
CA LYS A 28 -1.23 -13.08 -2.10
C LYS A 28 -0.13 -12.15 -2.58
N GLY A 29 1.12 -12.47 -2.30
CA GLY A 29 2.29 -11.80 -2.87
C GLY A 29 2.97 -10.84 -1.89
N SER A 30 3.54 -9.75 -2.40
CA SER A 30 4.29 -8.79 -1.58
C SER A 30 4.02 -7.35 -1.99
N VAL A 31 3.98 -6.45 -1.01
CA VAL A 31 3.85 -5.01 -1.20
C VAL A 31 4.92 -4.28 -0.40
N ILE A 32 5.36 -3.12 -0.90
CA ILE A 32 6.20 -2.18 -0.18
C ILE A 32 5.32 -0.99 0.18
N LEU A 33 5.26 -0.64 1.47
CA LEU A 33 4.60 0.56 1.95
C LEU A 33 5.67 1.58 2.33
N THR A 34 5.50 2.81 1.85
CA THR A 34 6.35 3.94 2.22
C THR A 34 5.49 5.02 2.84
N SER A 35 5.88 5.50 4.02
CA SER A 35 5.15 6.51 4.79
C SER A 35 6.13 7.47 5.44
N ILE A 36 5.61 8.56 6.01
CA ILE A 36 6.36 9.43 6.91
C ILE A 36 5.93 9.08 8.33
N ASP A 37 6.90 8.73 9.16
CA ASP A 37 6.66 8.51 10.58
C ASP A 37 6.23 9.82 11.26
N ILE A 38 5.12 9.78 11.98
CA ILE A 38 4.49 10.99 12.53
C ILE A 38 5.25 11.59 13.71
N GLU A 39 6.06 10.81 14.41
CA GLU A 39 6.80 11.25 15.59
C GLU A 39 8.13 11.90 15.16
N THR A 40 8.79 11.30 14.18
CA THR A 40 10.15 11.64 13.76
C THR A 40 10.21 12.44 12.46
N ASN A 41 9.14 12.47 11.66
CA ASN A 41 9.12 13.01 10.30
C ASN A 41 10.14 12.36 9.34
N VAL A 42 10.61 11.15 9.65
CA VAL A 42 11.55 10.40 8.81
C VAL A 42 10.78 9.42 7.92
N PRO A 43 11.23 9.18 6.67
CA PRO A 43 10.63 8.15 5.83
C PRO A 43 10.78 6.75 6.42
N LEU A 44 9.68 6.00 6.45
CA LEU A 44 9.62 4.59 6.83
C LEU A 44 9.30 3.75 5.59
N THR A 45 9.94 2.58 5.47
CA THR A 45 9.66 1.59 4.42
C THR A 45 9.39 0.23 5.04
N GLU A 46 8.24 -0.35 4.73
CA GLU A 46 7.81 -1.65 5.24
C GLU A 46 7.61 -2.64 4.09
N HIS A 47 8.04 -3.88 4.32
CA HIS A 47 7.90 -4.98 3.35
C HIS A 47 6.90 -6.00 3.89
N ILE A 48 5.69 -6.01 3.33
CA ILE A 48 4.62 -6.92 3.74
C ILE A 48 4.52 -8.07 2.72
N ARG A 49 4.40 -9.31 3.22
CA ARG A 49 4.29 -10.53 2.40
C ARG A 49 3.18 -11.43 2.94
N HIS A 50 2.45 -12.07 2.03
CA HIS A 50 1.45 -13.09 2.31
C HIS A 50 1.59 -14.27 1.35
#